data_AF-A0A352WHM7-F1
#
_entry.id   AF-A0A352WHM7-F1
#
_cell.length_a   1.000
_cell.length_b   1.000
_cell.length_c   1.000
_cell.angle_alpha   90.00
_cell.angle_beta   90.00
_cell.angle_gamma   90.00
#
_symmetry.space_group_name_H-M   'P 1'
#
loop_
_entity.id
_entity.type
_entity.pdbx_description
1 polymer ?
#
loop_
_entity_poly.entity_id
_entity_poly.type
_entity_poly.pdbx_seq_one_letter_code
_entity_poly.pdbx_strand_id
1 'polypeptide(L)'
;PGFQPPSEGAVKKGIKKPVIISAIVVLVLGLGIGAYFLFFKKANKSPQEKVLDGFFEALSEMDMSKAESYCAPAGSEKYGTIIDQQGQSLSNQITNRFCFCRSTLQQMDYLRFEQEILDIYLSSYGFVSAKNGGWEDYCETNDDNARFKEKYKDFKVDYELVSLKKASEYTISYRDRIKKIEIPDMAEYISSNREVDVNDVYVAKIKIHWRYGNKKYGFDEAWWNNEKFTRAFENSGLYNERTGKKCTTYSQVINYYDNSVYDVFIYESNGEWYIFNPYIIRYYYSGWTAE
;
A
#
# COMPACT_ATOMS: atom_id res chain seq x y z
N PRO A 1 81.73 -48.68 -3.37
CA PRO A 1 81.81 -47.38 -4.08
C PRO A 1 80.80 -47.33 -5.24
N GLY A 2 79.86 -46.38 -5.17
CA GLY A 2 79.20 -45.81 -6.34
C GLY A 2 77.87 -46.41 -6.80
N PHE A 3 76.86 -45.53 -6.83
CA PHE A 3 75.63 -45.52 -7.63
C PHE A 3 74.40 -46.33 -7.17
N GLN A 4 73.47 -45.64 -6.51
CA GLN A 4 72.05 -45.76 -6.81
C GLN A 4 71.45 -44.35 -7.07
N PRO A 5 70.92 -44.09 -8.28
CA PRO A 5 70.12 -42.91 -8.62
C PRO A 5 68.60 -43.22 -8.42
N PRO A 6 67.69 -42.24 -8.63
CA PRO A 6 66.58 -41.97 -7.72
C PRO A 6 65.19 -42.47 -8.16
N SER A 7 64.30 -42.46 -7.15
CA SER A 7 62.88 -42.06 -7.16
C SER A 7 61.89 -42.60 -8.20
N GLU A 8 60.74 -43.04 -7.70
CA GLU A 8 59.37 -42.67 -8.12
C GLU A 8 58.44 -43.19 -7.00
N GLY A 9 57.50 -42.48 -6.38
CA GLY A 9 56.88 -41.18 -6.61
C GLY A 9 55.55 -41.22 -5.87
N ALA A 10 55.53 -40.96 -4.55
CA ALA A 10 54.30 -40.90 -3.77
C ALA A 10 53.93 -39.43 -3.49
N VAL A 11 53.25 -38.79 -4.45
CA VAL A 11 52.61 -37.49 -4.23
C VAL A 11 51.37 -37.70 -3.37
N LYS A 12 51.49 -37.55 -2.04
CA LYS A 12 50.34 -37.35 -1.16
C LYS A 12 49.90 -35.88 -1.23
N LYS A 13 48.77 -35.63 -1.90
CA LYS A 13 48.07 -34.33 -1.92
C LYS A 13 47.74 -33.87 -0.50
N GLY A 14 48.42 -32.83 -0.03
CA GLY A 14 48.02 -32.08 1.16
C GLY A 14 46.76 -31.27 0.89
N ILE A 15 45.67 -31.60 1.58
CA ILE A 15 44.40 -30.88 1.51
C ILE A 15 44.56 -29.50 2.16
N LYS A 16 44.18 -28.45 1.43
CA LYS A 16 44.18 -27.03 1.83
C LYS A 16 43.16 -26.75 2.95
N LYS A 17 43.49 -27.09 4.20
CA LYS A 17 42.66 -26.80 5.39
C LYS A 17 42.47 -25.30 5.75
N PRO A 18 43.38 -24.34 5.48
CA PRO A 18 43.16 -22.96 5.95
C PRO A 18 42.09 -22.21 5.14
N VAL A 19 41.89 -22.55 3.87
CA VAL A 19 40.94 -21.83 2.99
C VAL A 19 39.48 -22.12 3.34
N ILE A 20 39.18 -23.35 3.79
CA ILE A 20 37.82 -23.76 4.16
C ILE A 20 37.36 -23.05 5.44
N ILE A 21 38.26 -22.88 6.42
CA ILE A 21 37.93 -22.19 7.68
C ILE A 21 37.69 -20.69 7.41
N SER A 22 38.52 -20.05 6.58
CA SER A 22 38.31 -18.64 6.19
C SER A 22 36.99 -18.44 5.43
N ALA A 23 36.62 -19.36 4.54
CA ALA A 23 35.35 -19.30 3.82
C ALA A 23 34.14 -19.46 4.75
N ILE A 24 34.22 -20.36 5.75
CA ILE A 24 33.15 -20.56 6.74
C ILE A 24 33.00 -19.33 7.65
N VAL A 25 34.10 -18.72 8.08
CA VAL A 25 34.05 -17.50 8.93
C VAL A 25 33.43 -16.33 8.18
N VAL A 26 33.75 -16.13 6.89
CA VAL A 26 33.14 -15.08 6.06
C VAL A 26 31.64 -15.36 5.82
N LEU A 27 31.25 -16.61 5.65
CA LEU A 27 29.84 -17.00 5.50
C LEU A 27 29.05 -16.80 6.81
N VAL A 28 29.61 -17.16 7.96
CA VAL A 28 28.97 -16.98 9.28
C VAL A 28 28.90 -15.50 9.67
N LEU A 29 29.92 -14.70 9.35
CA LEU A 29 29.87 -13.24 9.55
C LEU A 29 28.90 -12.58 8.57
N GLY A 30 28.85 -13.00 7.30
CA GLY A 30 27.91 -12.50 6.31
C GLY A 30 26.45 -12.85 6.64
N LEU A 31 26.19 -14.10 7.04
CA LEU A 31 24.88 -14.53 7.52
C LEU A 31 24.53 -13.90 8.86
N GLY A 32 25.50 -13.71 9.76
CA GLY A 32 25.31 -13.06 11.06
C GLY A 32 24.97 -11.58 10.93
N ILE A 33 25.66 -10.85 10.03
CA ILE A 33 25.37 -9.45 9.73
C ILE A 33 24.05 -9.33 8.95
N GLY A 34 23.79 -10.22 7.99
CA GLY A 34 22.52 -10.26 7.25
C GLY A 34 21.32 -10.57 8.14
N ALA A 35 21.45 -11.54 9.04
CA ALA A 35 20.46 -11.86 10.06
C ALA A 35 20.31 -10.74 11.09
N TYR A 36 21.41 -10.12 11.54
CA TYR A 36 21.35 -8.96 12.42
C TYR A 36 20.58 -7.80 11.77
N PHE A 37 20.85 -7.45 10.51
CA PHE A 37 20.11 -6.41 9.80
C PHE A 37 18.63 -6.78 9.58
N LEU A 38 18.31 -8.04 9.28
CA LEU A 38 16.93 -8.48 9.08
C LEU A 38 16.14 -8.57 10.39
N PHE A 39 16.76 -9.05 11.48
CA PHE A 39 16.10 -9.26 12.77
C PHE A 39 16.12 -8.02 13.67
N PHE A 40 17.25 -7.30 13.79
CA PHE A 40 17.31 -6.08 14.63
C PHE A 40 16.58 -4.89 14.01
N LYS A 41 16.61 -4.72 12.68
CA LYS A 41 15.87 -3.62 12.03
C LYS A 41 14.36 -3.87 12.03
N LYS A 42 13.91 -5.13 12.05
CA LYS A 42 12.49 -5.48 12.31
C LYS A 42 12.12 -5.35 13.79
N ALA A 43 13.02 -5.65 14.72
CA ALA A 43 12.73 -5.60 16.16
C ALA A 43 12.67 -4.18 16.74
N ASN A 44 13.42 -3.22 16.18
CA ASN A 44 13.52 -1.85 16.70
C ASN A 44 12.59 -0.84 16.01
N LYS A 45 11.55 -1.29 15.32
CA LYS A 45 10.55 -0.38 14.75
C LYS A 45 9.84 0.41 15.83
N SER A 46 9.66 1.71 15.59
CA SER A 46 8.90 2.56 16.50
C SER A 46 7.45 2.07 16.61
N PRO A 47 6.71 2.42 17.69
CA PRO A 47 5.28 2.09 17.78
C PRO A 47 4.46 2.55 16.56
N GLN A 48 4.81 3.70 15.99
CA GLN A 48 4.19 4.25 14.78
C GLN A 48 4.49 3.40 13.53
N GLU A 49 5.71 2.91 13.39
CA GLU A 49 6.04 1.98 12.29
C GLU A 49 5.32 0.64 12.44
N LYS A 50 5.12 0.17 13.68
CA LYS A 50 4.40 -1.09 13.95
C LYS A 50 2.93 -1.01 13.57
N VAL A 51 2.25 0.11 13.85
CA VAL A 51 0.85 0.30 13.42
C VAL A 51 0.75 0.41 11.89
N LEU A 52 1.69 1.10 11.23
CA LEU A 52 1.75 1.14 9.77
C LEU A 52 1.95 -0.26 9.18
N ASP A 53 2.90 -1.03 9.70
CA ASP A 53 3.14 -2.41 9.26
C ASP A 53 1.89 -3.28 9.39
N GLY A 54 1.24 -3.25 10.55
CA GLY A 54 0.03 -4.03 10.80
C GLY A 54 -1.13 -3.64 9.88
N PHE A 55 -1.31 -2.34 9.66
CA PHE A 55 -2.34 -1.83 8.77
C PHE A 55 -2.11 -2.24 7.31
N PHE A 56 -0.90 -2.05 6.77
CA PHE A 56 -0.59 -2.42 5.39
C PHE A 56 -0.57 -3.95 5.19
N GLU A 57 -0.17 -4.73 6.20
CA GLU A 57 -0.32 -6.18 6.18
C GLU A 57 -1.80 -6.56 6.08
N ALA A 58 -2.67 -5.99 6.93
CA ALA A 58 -4.11 -6.24 6.90
C ALA A 58 -4.73 -5.86 5.54
N LEU A 59 -4.32 -4.74 4.94
CA LEU A 59 -4.75 -4.36 3.60
C LEU A 59 -4.26 -5.36 2.54
N SER A 60 -3.02 -5.84 2.64
CA SER A 60 -2.47 -6.84 1.71
C SER A 60 -3.11 -8.23 1.87
N GLU A 61 -3.68 -8.51 3.04
CA GLU A 61 -4.50 -9.69 3.33
C GLU A 61 -5.98 -9.48 2.98
N MET A 62 -6.37 -8.27 2.57
CA MET A 62 -7.74 -7.82 2.38
C MET A 62 -8.64 -8.04 3.60
N ASP A 63 -8.05 -8.04 4.80
CA ASP A 63 -8.76 -8.21 6.06
C ASP A 63 -9.21 -6.85 6.61
N MET A 64 -10.42 -6.44 6.24
CA MET A 64 -10.94 -5.11 6.58
C MET A 64 -11.19 -4.96 8.07
N SER A 65 -11.63 -6.04 8.74
CA SER A 65 -11.81 -6.02 10.20
C SER A 65 -10.49 -5.80 10.92
N LYS A 66 -9.40 -6.44 10.46
CA LYS A 66 -8.05 -6.22 11.01
C LYS A 66 -7.56 -4.80 10.68
N ALA A 67 -7.75 -4.32 9.45
CA ALA A 67 -7.35 -2.97 9.05
C ALA A 67 -8.06 -1.88 9.89
N GLU A 68 -9.35 -2.02 10.17
CA GLU A 68 -10.12 -1.10 11.01
C GLU A 68 -9.58 -1.02 12.45
N SER A 69 -9.09 -2.13 13.01
CA SER A 69 -8.54 -2.16 14.37
C SER A 69 -7.29 -1.28 14.54
N TYR A 70 -6.59 -0.96 13.44
CA TYR A 70 -5.46 -0.04 13.46
C TYR A 70 -5.85 1.42 13.29
N CYS A 71 -7.14 1.73 13.13
CA CYS A 71 -7.61 3.10 12.86
C CYS A 71 -8.27 3.76 14.07
N ALA A 72 -8.79 2.98 15.02
CA ALA A 72 -9.43 3.49 16.23
C ALA A 72 -9.37 2.48 17.40
N PRO A 73 -9.39 2.96 18.67
CA PRO A 73 -9.53 2.12 19.84
C PRO A 73 -10.79 1.26 19.83
N ALA A 74 -10.75 0.15 20.57
CA ALA A 74 -11.94 -0.66 20.78
C ALA A 74 -13.03 0.13 21.53
N GLY A 75 -14.26 0.06 21.04
CA GLY A 75 -15.41 0.78 21.62
C GLY A 75 -15.63 2.18 21.05
N SER A 76 -14.67 2.73 20.29
CA SER A 76 -14.91 3.91 19.45
C SER A 76 -15.82 3.57 18.28
N GLU A 77 -16.53 4.57 17.75
CA GLU A 77 -17.31 4.37 16.52
C GLU A 77 -16.37 3.91 15.40
N LYS A 78 -16.64 2.70 14.88
CA LYS A 78 -15.80 2.12 13.83
C LYS A 78 -15.87 2.99 12.58
N TYR A 79 -14.76 3.04 11.83
CA TYR A 79 -14.79 3.65 10.51
C TYR A 79 -15.89 3.03 9.64
N GLY A 80 -16.09 1.72 9.67
CA GLY A 80 -17.26 1.07 9.04
C GLY A 80 -18.59 1.71 9.41
N THR A 81 -18.84 2.04 10.69
CA THR A 81 -20.10 2.62 11.17
C THR A 81 -20.29 4.09 10.78
N ILE A 82 -19.24 4.92 10.88
CA ILE A 82 -19.27 6.32 10.40
C ILE A 82 -19.57 6.35 8.89
N ILE A 83 -19.05 5.38 8.15
CA ILE A 83 -19.23 5.34 6.71
C ILE A 83 -20.49 4.57 6.29
N ASP A 84 -21.02 3.66 7.10
CA ASP A 84 -22.35 3.05 6.90
C ASP A 84 -23.45 4.11 6.99
N GLN A 85 -23.29 5.11 7.87
CA GLN A 85 -24.15 6.30 7.89
C GLN A 85 -24.04 7.15 6.61
N GLN A 86 -22.95 7.02 5.86
CA GLN A 86 -22.72 7.64 4.54
C GLN A 86 -22.84 6.64 3.36
N GLY A 87 -23.26 5.40 3.63
CA GLY A 87 -23.44 4.33 2.65
C GLY A 87 -22.18 3.74 2.00
N GLN A 88 -20.97 3.81 2.59
CA GLN A 88 -19.74 3.28 1.96
C GLN A 88 -18.82 2.48 2.91
N SER A 89 -18.87 1.15 2.91
CA SER A 89 -17.93 0.35 3.73
C SER A 89 -16.44 0.65 3.47
N LEU A 90 -15.54 0.35 4.43
CA LEU A 90 -14.09 0.46 4.22
C LEU A 90 -13.61 -0.41 3.03
N SER A 91 -14.23 -1.58 2.84
CA SER A 91 -14.03 -2.45 1.67
C SER A 91 -14.31 -1.72 0.35
N ASN A 92 -15.40 -0.95 0.28
CA ASN A 92 -15.73 -0.11 -0.86
C ASN A 92 -14.68 0.98 -1.08
N GLN A 93 -14.20 1.63 -0.01
CA GLN A 93 -13.15 2.65 -0.13
C GLN A 93 -11.84 2.06 -0.66
N ILE A 94 -11.34 0.96 -0.10
CA ILE A 94 -10.09 0.33 -0.51
C ILE A 94 -10.16 -0.18 -1.96
N THR A 95 -11.29 -0.78 -2.35
CA THR A 95 -11.46 -1.24 -3.74
C THR A 95 -11.46 -0.08 -4.74
N ASN A 96 -12.19 0.99 -4.46
CA ASN A 96 -12.23 2.17 -5.31
C ASN A 96 -10.88 2.89 -5.46
N ARG A 97 -9.94 2.64 -4.55
CA ARG A 97 -8.67 3.35 -4.42
C ARG A 97 -7.53 2.71 -5.16
N PHE A 98 -7.43 1.40 -5.01
CA PHE A 98 -6.47 0.59 -5.73
C PHE A 98 -7.00 0.24 -7.12
N CYS A 99 -7.65 1.22 -7.78
CA CYS A 99 -8.20 1.16 -9.13
C CYS A 99 -8.97 -0.13 -9.47
N PHE A 100 -9.58 -0.79 -8.48
CA PHE A 100 -10.65 -1.72 -8.79
C PHE A 100 -11.81 -0.83 -9.23
N CYS A 101 -12.01 -0.70 -10.54
CA CYS A 101 -12.98 0.16 -11.21
C CYS A 101 -14.46 -0.13 -10.85
N ARG A 102 -14.77 -0.59 -9.63
CA ARG A 102 -16.14 -0.77 -9.14
C ARG A 102 -16.83 0.56 -8.82
N SER A 103 -16.15 1.62 -8.37
CA SER A 103 -16.78 2.97 -8.30
C SER A 103 -17.10 3.54 -9.67
N THR A 104 -16.28 3.22 -10.68
CA THR A 104 -16.65 3.52 -12.07
C THR A 104 -17.91 2.74 -12.41
N LEU A 105 -18.00 1.43 -12.09
CA LEU A 105 -19.23 0.63 -12.24
C LEU A 105 -20.46 1.27 -11.56
N GLN A 106 -20.31 1.85 -10.36
CA GLN A 106 -21.39 2.53 -9.64
C GLN A 106 -21.91 3.80 -10.33
N GLN A 107 -21.06 4.52 -11.08
CA GLN A 107 -21.51 5.63 -11.92
C GLN A 107 -21.92 5.17 -13.33
N MET A 108 -21.49 3.98 -13.75
CA MET A 108 -21.72 3.41 -15.08
C MET A 108 -23.06 2.68 -15.23
N ASP A 109 -23.69 2.27 -14.13
CA ASP A 109 -25.09 1.83 -14.18
C ASP A 109 -26.01 2.95 -14.70
N TYR A 110 -25.59 4.22 -14.60
CA TYR A 110 -26.33 5.37 -15.12
C TYR A 110 -25.86 5.89 -16.49
N LEU A 111 -24.60 5.67 -16.89
CA LEU A 111 -24.10 6.04 -18.21
C LEU A 111 -23.10 5.00 -18.68
N ARG A 112 -23.50 4.24 -19.70
CA ARG A 112 -22.66 3.28 -20.41
C ARG A 112 -21.31 3.90 -20.75
N PHE A 113 -20.29 3.55 -19.98
CA PHE A 113 -18.95 3.48 -20.51
C PHE A 113 -18.97 2.53 -21.71
N GLU A 114 -18.09 2.75 -22.68
CA GLU A 114 -17.99 1.82 -23.81
C GLU A 114 -17.79 0.40 -23.25
N GLN A 115 -18.76 -0.49 -23.51
CA GLN A 115 -18.81 -1.84 -22.94
C GLN A 115 -17.50 -2.60 -23.17
N GLU A 116 -16.83 -2.33 -24.29
CA GLU A 116 -15.51 -2.87 -24.60
C GLU A 116 -14.43 -2.49 -23.57
N ILE A 117 -14.40 -1.25 -23.07
CA ILE A 117 -13.40 -0.83 -22.09
C ILE A 117 -13.71 -1.46 -20.73
N LEU A 118 -15.00 -1.59 -20.37
CA LEU A 118 -15.39 -2.32 -19.17
C LEU A 118 -14.99 -3.80 -19.24
N ASP A 119 -15.15 -4.42 -20.41
CA ASP A 119 -14.80 -5.81 -20.66
C ASP A 119 -13.29 -6.05 -20.55
N ILE A 120 -12.48 -5.11 -21.05
CA ILE A 120 -11.02 -5.10 -20.87
C ILE A 120 -10.67 -5.11 -19.38
N TYR A 121 -11.25 -4.22 -18.58
CA TYR A 121 -11.00 -4.16 -17.14
C TYR A 121 -11.41 -5.46 -16.43
N LEU A 122 -12.66 -5.90 -16.58
CA LEU A 122 -13.16 -7.07 -15.86
C LEU A 122 -12.40 -8.35 -16.23
N SER A 123 -12.04 -8.52 -17.51
CA SER A 123 -11.26 -9.67 -17.96
C SER A 123 -9.84 -9.67 -17.37
N SER A 124 -9.22 -8.50 -17.32
CA SER A 124 -7.88 -8.31 -16.78
C SER A 124 -7.73 -8.68 -15.30
N TYR A 125 -8.84 -8.64 -14.56
CA TYR A 125 -8.89 -8.92 -13.13
C TYR A 125 -9.61 -10.23 -12.78
N GLY A 126 -10.04 -11.02 -13.77
CA GLY A 126 -10.80 -12.25 -13.52
C GLY A 126 -12.21 -11.99 -12.97
N PHE A 127 -12.75 -10.79 -13.13
CA PHE A 127 -14.07 -10.37 -12.64
C PHE A 127 -15.15 -10.37 -13.71
N VAL A 128 -14.98 -11.14 -14.79
CA VAL A 128 -15.97 -11.23 -15.88
C VAL A 128 -17.36 -11.63 -15.37
N SER A 129 -17.42 -12.49 -14.35
CA SER A 129 -18.66 -12.92 -13.70
C SER A 129 -19.40 -11.77 -12.99
N ALA A 130 -18.71 -10.71 -12.59
CA ALA A 130 -19.31 -9.57 -11.90
C ALA A 130 -20.32 -8.80 -12.77
N LYS A 131 -20.27 -8.94 -14.11
CA LYS A 131 -21.29 -8.38 -15.02
C LYS A 131 -22.69 -8.93 -14.73
N ASN A 132 -22.77 -10.17 -14.25
CA ASN A 132 -24.01 -10.89 -14.04
C ASN A 132 -24.50 -10.83 -12.58
N GLY A 133 -23.59 -10.56 -11.62
CA GLY A 133 -23.91 -10.54 -10.19
C GLY A 133 -24.64 -9.26 -9.71
N GLY A 134 -24.56 -8.18 -10.49
CA GLY A 134 -25.26 -6.93 -10.19
C GLY A 134 -24.90 -6.31 -8.83
N TRP A 135 -25.84 -5.53 -8.30
CA TRP A 135 -25.70 -4.81 -7.03
C TRP A 135 -25.74 -5.72 -5.79
N GLU A 136 -26.46 -6.84 -5.87
CA GLU A 136 -26.63 -7.76 -4.73
C GLU A 136 -25.32 -8.53 -4.44
N ASP A 137 -24.68 -9.14 -5.44
CA ASP A 137 -23.35 -9.75 -5.28
C ASP A 137 -22.30 -8.72 -4.82
N TYR A 138 -22.48 -7.46 -5.22
CA TYR A 138 -21.66 -6.36 -4.75
C TYR A 138 -21.76 -6.15 -3.25
N CYS A 139 -22.97 -5.96 -2.72
CA CYS A 139 -23.19 -5.73 -1.29
C CYS A 139 -22.72 -6.94 -0.47
N GLU A 140 -23.12 -8.15 -0.86
CA GLU A 140 -22.73 -9.36 -0.14
C GLU A 140 -21.20 -9.56 -0.10
N THR A 141 -20.49 -9.21 -1.18
CA THR A 141 -19.02 -9.25 -1.18
C THR A 141 -18.44 -8.26 -0.17
N ASN A 142 -19.01 -7.07 -0.07
CA ASN A 142 -18.43 -5.99 0.74
C ASN A 142 -18.79 -6.09 2.23
N ASP A 143 -19.92 -6.73 2.53
CA ASP A 143 -20.45 -6.93 3.88
C ASP A 143 -19.89 -8.20 4.54
N ASP A 144 -19.36 -9.15 3.75
CA ASP A 144 -18.70 -10.37 4.23
C ASP A 144 -17.17 -10.30 4.04
N ASN A 145 -16.44 -10.15 5.14
CA ASN A 145 -14.97 -10.06 5.14
C ASN A 145 -14.29 -11.30 4.52
N ALA A 146 -14.82 -12.51 4.73
CA ALA A 146 -14.22 -13.72 4.18
C ALA A 146 -14.40 -13.79 2.66
N ARG A 147 -15.59 -13.45 2.17
CA ARG A 147 -15.88 -13.35 0.73
C ARG A 147 -15.06 -12.24 0.07
N PHE A 148 -14.92 -11.10 0.73
CA PHE A 148 -14.07 -9.99 0.28
C PHE A 148 -12.62 -10.44 0.11
N LYS A 149 -12.04 -11.10 1.12
CA LYS A 149 -10.68 -11.64 1.10
C LYS A 149 -10.46 -12.59 -0.06
N GLU A 150 -11.39 -13.52 -0.28
CA GLU A 150 -11.29 -14.48 -1.38
C GLU A 150 -11.37 -13.79 -2.76
N LYS A 151 -12.30 -12.85 -2.92
CA LYS A 151 -12.50 -12.12 -4.19
C LYS A 151 -11.31 -11.25 -4.58
N TYR A 152 -10.65 -10.63 -3.60
CA TYR A 152 -9.53 -9.72 -3.84
C TYR A 152 -8.15 -10.28 -3.42
N LYS A 153 -8.02 -11.61 -3.29
CA LYS A 153 -6.80 -12.29 -2.80
C LYS A 153 -5.49 -11.97 -3.54
N ASP A 154 -5.59 -11.64 -4.82
CA ASP A 154 -4.44 -11.32 -5.69
C ASP A 154 -3.90 -9.90 -5.47
N PHE A 155 -4.60 -9.10 -4.66
CA PHE A 155 -4.12 -7.80 -4.23
C PHE A 155 -2.94 -7.93 -3.27
N LYS A 156 -1.94 -7.10 -3.47
CA LYS A 156 -0.81 -6.92 -2.57
C LYS A 156 -0.47 -5.44 -2.49
N VAL A 157 -0.18 -4.97 -1.29
CA VAL A 157 0.27 -3.61 -1.03
C VAL A 157 1.39 -3.62 0.00
N ASP A 158 2.35 -2.73 -0.19
CA ASP A 158 3.39 -2.39 0.76
C ASP A 158 3.62 -0.86 0.75
N TYR A 159 4.49 -0.41 1.64
CA TYR A 159 4.87 0.99 1.72
C TYR A 159 6.37 1.16 1.98
N GLU A 160 6.92 2.28 1.48
CA GLU A 160 8.26 2.78 1.81
C GLU A 160 8.11 3.99 2.75
N LEU A 161 8.69 3.93 3.95
CA LEU A 161 8.74 5.08 4.85
C LEU A 161 9.78 6.09 4.37
N VAL A 162 9.34 7.31 4.04
CA VAL A 162 10.21 8.44 3.65
C VAL A 162 10.64 9.23 4.88
N SER A 163 9.70 9.54 5.76
CA SER A 163 9.98 10.22 7.04
C SER A 163 8.86 9.99 8.04
N LEU A 164 9.20 10.03 9.33
CA LEU A 164 8.26 9.99 10.44
C LEU A 164 8.64 11.10 11.43
N LYS A 165 7.76 12.06 11.64
CA LYS A 165 8.00 13.23 12.51
C LYS A 165 6.74 13.65 13.24
N LYS A 166 6.86 14.45 14.29
CA LYS A 166 5.70 14.99 15.02
C LYS A 166 4.87 15.88 14.10
N ALA A 167 3.56 15.88 14.28
CA ALA A 167 2.62 16.72 13.55
C ALA A 167 2.91 18.21 13.75
N SER A 168 3.39 18.61 14.93
CA SER A 168 3.78 19.97 15.26
C SER A 168 4.99 20.50 14.49
N GLU A 169 5.70 19.64 13.74
CA GLU A 169 6.78 20.06 12.83
C GLU A 169 6.28 20.47 11.44
N TYR A 170 4.97 20.35 11.17
CA TYR A 170 4.37 20.63 9.86
C TYR A 170 3.28 21.68 9.96
N THR A 171 3.06 22.39 8.85
CA THR A 171 1.80 23.08 8.61
C THR A 171 0.80 22.07 8.07
N ILE A 172 -0.23 21.76 8.85
CA ILE A 172 -1.26 20.78 8.47
C ILE A 172 -2.45 21.52 7.86
N SER A 173 -2.95 21.00 6.75
CA SER A 173 -4.13 21.54 6.11
C SER A 173 -4.97 20.45 5.46
N TYR A 174 -6.27 20.68 5.34
CA TYR A 174 -7.20 19.86 4.58
C TYR A 174 -7.81 20.68 3.44
N ARG A 175 -7.91 20.09 2.25
CA ARG A 175 -8.58 20.67 1.08
C ARG A 175 -10.06 20.26 1.07
N ASP A 176 -10.95 21.22 1.32
CA ASP A 176 -12.38 21.07 1.06
C ASP A 176 -12.73 21.73 -0.28
N ARG A 177 -12.95 20.91 -1.31
CA ARG A 177 -13.16 21.35 -2.69
C ARG A 177 -11.98 22.18 -3.20
N ILE A 178 -12.15 23.49 -3.31
CA ILE A 178 -11.12 24.46 -3.74
C ILE A 178 -10.48 25.21 -2.58
N LYS A 179 -11.00 25.07 -1.36
CA LYS A 179 -10.52 25.80 -0.18
C LYS A 179 -9.50 24.96 0.59
N LYS A 180 -8.37 25.56 0.93
CA LYS A 180 -7.39 25.01 1.88
C LYS A 180 -7.80 25.50 3.28
N ILE A 181 -7.97 24.58 4.22
CA ILE A 181 -8.28 24.84 5.62
C ILE A 181 -7.08 24.40 6.44
N GLU A 182 -6.43 25.32 7.14
CA GLU A 182 -5.33 24.99 8.04
C GLU A 182 -5.86 24.42 9.36
N ILE A 183 -5.14 23.45 9.92
CA ILE A 183 -5.48 22.74 11.14
C ILE A 183 -4.42 23.08 12.18
N PRO A 184 -4.69 24.01 13.11
CA PRO A 184 -3.70 24.50 14.07
C PRO A 184 -3.20 23.43 15.04
N ASP A 185 -4.10 22.54 15.47
CA ASP A 185 -3.79 21.43 16.35
C ASP A 185 -4.46 20.15 15.84
N MET A 186 -3.64 19.22 15.37
CA MET A 186 -4.11 17.94 14.85
C MET A 186 -4.60 17.00 15.97
N ALA A 187 -4.01 17.07 17.17
CA ALA A 187 -4.44 16.24 18.30
C ALA A 187 -5.84 16.66 18.77
N GLU A 188 -6.07 17.96 18.93
CA GLU A 188 -7.40 18.51 19.27
C GLU A 188 -8.43 18.20 18.18
N TYR A 189 -8.06 18.34 16.91
CA TYR A 189 -8.94 18.01 15.79
C TYR A 189 -9.36 16.53 15.80
N ILE A 190 -8.40 15.61 15.95
CA ILE A 190 -8.70 14.17 16.01
C ILE A 190 -9.56 13.87 17.23
N SER A 191 -9.19 14.38 18.40
CA SER A 191 -9.92 14.13 19.65
C SER A 191 -11.39 14.53 19.53
N SER A 192 -11.65 15.72 18.99
CA SER A 192 -13.00 16.24 18.81
C SER A 192 -13.83 15.47 17.79
N ASN A 193 -13.20 15.01 16.69
CA ASN A 193 -13.90 14.26 15.63
C ASN A 193 -14.10 12.78 15.94
N ARG A 194 -13.35 12.24 16.91
CA ARG A 194 -13.37 10.81 17.25
C ARG A 194 -13.92 10.51 18.63
N GLU A 195 -14.12 11.54 19.45
CA GLU A 195 -14.49 11.40 20.86
C GLU A 195 -13.51 10.47 21.60
N VAL A 196 -12.21 10.63 21.30
CA VAL A 196 -11.11 9.90 21.96
C VAL A 196 -10.07 10.90 22.47
N ASP A 197 -9.40 10.58 23.57
CA ASP A 197 -8.28 11.38 24.05
C ASP A 197 -7.04 11.10 23.21
N VAL A 198 -6.44 12.15 22.63
CA VAL A 198 -5.21 12.07 21.83
C VAL A 198 -4.07 12.80 22.51
N ASN A 199 -2.97 12.08 22.82
CA ASN A 199 -1.83 12.69 23.50
C ASN A 199 -0.70 13.12 22.55
N ASP A 200 -0.54 12.45 21.40
CA ASP A 200 0.51 12.78 20.43
C ASP A 200 0.05 12.42 19.02
N VAL A 201 0.57 13.16 18.03
CA VAL A 201 0.29 12.91 16.61
C VAL A 201 1.58 13.01 15.82
N TYR A 202 1.81 12.03 14.96
CA TYR A 202 2.91 11.96 14.00
C TYR A 202 2.38 12.01 12.58
N VAL A 203 3.20 12.50 11.67
CA VAL A 203 3.01 12.40 10.24
C VAL A 203 4.08 11.48 9.68
N ALA A 204 3.64 10.36 9.11
CA ALA A 204 4.47 9.49 8.29
C ALA A 204 4.28 9.87 6.82
N LYS A 205 5.36 10.29 6.17
CA LYS A 205 5.42 10.44 4.72
C LYS A 205 5.81 9.09 4.13
N ILE A 206 4.96 8.51 3.32
CA ILE A 206 5.17 7.17 2.74
C ILE A 206 5.00 7.17 1.23
N LYS A 207 5.68 6.27 0.54
CA LYS A 207 5.28 5.84 -0.81
C LYS A 207 4.53 4.54 -0.69
N ILE A 208 3.46 4.38 -1.47
CA ILE A 208 2.64 3.17 -1.45
C ILE A 208 2.88 2.42 -2.76
N HIS A 209 3.30 1.16 -2.66
CA HIS A 209 3.41 0.28 -3.83
C HIS A 209 2.36 -0.82 -3.73
N TRP A 210 1.58 -0.98 -4.79
CA TRP A 210 0.55 -2.02 -4.80
C TRP A 210 0.41 -2.64 -6.19
N ARG A 211 -0.12 -3.85 -6.21
CA ARG A 211 -0.39 -4.61 -7.42
C ARG A 211 -1.63 -5.47 -7.23
N TYR A 212 -2.22 -5.87 -8.35
CA TYR A 212 -3.18 -6.96 -8.38
C TYR A 212 -2.72 -8.02 -9.38
N GLY A 213 -2.43 -9.21 -8.90
CA GLY A 213 -1.74 -10.23 -9.69
C GLY A 213 -0.40 -9.69 -10.19
N ASN A 214 -0.21 -9.65 -11.51
CA ASN A 214 0.97 -9.10 -12.17
C ASN A 214 0.86 -7.61 -12.56
N LYS A 215 -0.27 -6.95 -12.25
CA LYS A 215 -0.55 -5.57 -12.69
C LYS A 215 -0.13 -4.57 -11.64
N LYS A 216 0.95 -3.85 -11.91
CA LYS A 216 1.45 -2.78 -11.05
C LYS A 216 0.44 -1.63 -11.05
N TYR A 217 0.04 -1.17 -9.87
CA TYR A 217 -0.97 -0.13 -9.69
C TYR A 217 -2.28 -0.36 -10.44
N GLY A 218 -2.64 -1.63 -10.70
CA GLY A 218 -3.89 -1.95 -11.40
C GLY A 218 -3.91 -1.42 -12.84
N PHE A 219 -2.75 -1.28 -13.47
CA PHE A 219 -2.67 -0.98 -14.89
C PHE A 219 -2.04 -2.17 -15.61
N ASP A 220 -2.71 -2.64 -16.65
CA ASP A 220 -2.12 -3.54 -17.62
C ASP A 220 -1.55 -2.71 -18.77
N GLU A 221 -0.26 -2.89 -19.08
CA GLU A 221 0.40 -2.21 -20.18
C GLU A 221 -0.28 -2.53 -21.52
N ALA A 222 -0.84 -3.74 -21.66
CA ALA A 222 -1.52 -4.17 -22.88
C ALA A 222 -2.78 -3.33 -23.21
N TRP A 223 -3.37 -2.62 -22.23
CA TRP A 223 -4.52 -1.74 -22.47
C TRP A 223 -4.18 -0.58 -23.40
N TRP A 224 -2.93 -0.12 -23.41
CA TRP A 224 -2.46 0.95 -24.31
C TRP A 224 -2.34 0.51 -25.77
N ASN A 225 -2.48 -0.79 -26.07
CA ASN A 225 -2.59 -1.29 -27.44
C ASN A 225 -4.02 -1.15 -28.00
N ASN A 226 -5.00 -0.78 -27.16
CA ASN A 226 -6.38 -0.51 -27.59
C ASN A 226 -6.60 1.00 -27.76
N GLU A 227 -6.94 1.43 -28.97
CA GLU A 227 -7.13 2.85 -29.31
C GLU A 227 -8.28 3.51 -28.53
N LYS A 228 -9.37 2.76 -28.26
CA LYS A 228 -10.52 3.28 -27.49
C LYS A 228 -10.15 3.51 -26.04
N PHE A 229 -9.46 2.56 -25.42
CA PHE A 229 -8.90 2.72 -24.09
C PHE A 229 -7.99 3.94 -24.04
N THR A 230 -7.02 4.04 -24.98
CA THR A 230 -6.04 5.13 -25.00
C THR A 230 -6.73 6.49 -25.11
N ARG A 231 -7.68 6.64 -26.04
CA ARG A 231 -8.46 7.88 -26.20
C ARG A 231 -9.31 8.22 -24.98
N ALA A 232 -9.94 7.22 -24.36
CA ALA A 232 -10.72 7.42 -23.15
C ALA A 232 -9.83 7.86 -21.97
N PHE A 233 -8.64 7.25 -21.84
CA PHE A 233 -7.68 7.56 -20.80
C PHE A 233 -7.05 8.96 -20.99
N GLU A 234 -6.72 9.38 -22.21
CA GLU A 234 -6.19 10.74 -22.46
C GLU A 234 -7.18 11.84 -22.04
N ASN A 235 -8.48 11.60 -22.23
CA ASN A 235 -9.53 12.54 -21.87
C ASN A 235 -9.80 12.60 -20.37
N SER A 236 -9.87 11.44 -19.70
CA SER A 236 -10.30 11.29 -18.30
C SER A 236 -9.17 11.08 -17.28
N GLY A 237 -7.95 10.87 -17.77
CA GLY A 237 -6.87 10.21 -17.03
C GLY A 237 -6.16 11.04 -15.97
N LEU A 238 -5.03 10.48 -15.55
CA LEU A 238 -4.28 10.92 -14.39
C LEU A 238 -3.49 12.21 -14.67
N TYR A 239 -3.81 13.28 -13.94
CA TYR A 239 -3.08 14.54 -14.02
C TYR A 239 -1.94 14.59 -13.01
N ASN A 240 -0.72 14.80 -13.50
CA ASN A 240 0.43 15.00 -12.64
C ASN A 240 0.53 16.48 -12.26
N GLU A 241 0.01 16.81 -11.08
CA GLU A 241 0.00 18.18 -10.57
C GLU A 241 1.39 18.80 -10.42
N ARG A 242 2.41 17.99 -10.08
CA ARG A 242 3.79 18.48 -9.93
C ARG A 242 4.37 18.96 -11.26
N THR A 243 4.01 18.31 -12.36
CA THR A 243 4.51 18.64 -13.71
C THR A 243 3.55 19.47 -14.53
N GLY A 244 2.30 19.62 -14.08
CA GLY A 244 1.21 20.24 -14.83
C GLY A 244 0.79 19.47 -16.09
N LYS A 245 1.15 18.18 -16.21
CA LYS A 245 0.94 17.37 -17.42
C LYS A 245 0.07 16.16 -17.13
N LYS A 246 -0.78 15.79 -18.09
CA LYS A 246 -1.50 14.52 -18.06
C LYS A 246 -0.55 13.36 -18.34
N CYS A 247 -0.72 12.26 -17.62
CA CYS A 247 -0.09 10.98 -17.94
C CYS A 247 -0.89 10.35 -19.07
N THR A 248 -0.26 10.09 -20.22
CA THR A 248 -0.93 9.50 -21.39
C THR A 248 -0.41 8.11 -21.73
N THR A 249 0.74 7.71 -21.17
CA THR A 249 1.36 6.40 -21.39
C THR A 249 1.42 5.59 -20.10
N TYR A 250 1.49 4.26 -20.23
CA TYR A 250 1.67 3.33 -19.12
C TYR A 250 2.87 3.73 -18.23
N SER A 251 4.05 3.95 -18.82
CA SER A 251 5.25 4.31 -18.07
C SER A 251 5.11 5.63 -17.29
N GLN A 252 4.41 6.63 -17.85
CA GLN A 252 4.15 7.87 -17.13
C GLN A 252 3.21 7.65 -15.93
N VAL A 253 2.18 6.81 -16.09
CA VAL A 253 1.27 6.44 -15.01
C VAL A 253 2.02 5.72 -13.89
N ILE A 254 2.82 4.70 -14.24
CA ILE A 254 3.62 3.97 -13.25
C ILE A 254 4.61 4.89 -12.53
N ASN A 255 5.32 5.74 -13.28
CA ASN A 255 6.26 6.70 -12.71
C ASN A 255 5.58 7.74 -11.80
N TYR A 256 4.34 8.13 -12.09
CA TYR A 256 3.57 9.00 -11.21
C TYR A 256 3.34 8.33 -9.84
N TYR A 257 2.84 7.09 -9.83
CA TYR A 257 2.57 6.37 -8.58
C TYR A 257 3.86 6.03 -7.82
N ASP A 258 4.92 5.63 -8.51
CA ASP A 258 6.23 5.32 -7.89
C ASP A 258 6.85 6.53 -7.15
N ASN A 259 6.54 7.76 -7.58
CA ASN A 259 7.08 8.99 -6.98
C ASN A 259 6.06 9.75 -6.10
N SER A 260 4.86 9.20 -5.93
CA SER A 260 3.83 9.79 -5.09
C SER A 260 4.17 9.55 -3.62
N VAL A 261 4.12 10.63 -2.84
CA VAL A 261 4.33 10.60 -1.38
C VAL A 261 3.02 10.99 -0.73
N TYR A 262 2.59 10.18 0.21
CA TYR A 262 1.33 10.30 0.93
C TYR A 262 1.61 10.64 2.39
N ASP A 263 0.80 11.53 2.96
CA ASP A 263 0.86 11.89 4.36
C ASP A 263 -0.11 11.00 5.17
N VAL A 264 0.42 10.28 6.15
CA VAL A 264 -0.35 9.44 7.08
C VAL A 264 -0.25 10.02 8.47
N PHE A 265 -1.39 10.34 9.07
CA PHE A 265 -1.45 10.82 10.43
C PHE A 265 -1.59 9.62 11.37
N ILE A 266 -0.71 9.54 12.36
CA ILE A 266 -0.65 8.45 13.33
C ILE A 266 -0.80 9.07 14.70
N TYR A 267 -1.82 8.69 15.45
CA TYR A 267 -2.13 9.29 16.75
C TYR A 267 -2.01 8.26 17.86
N GLU A 268 -1.67 8.74 19.05
CA GLU A 268 -1.64 7.95 20.26
C GLU A 268 -2.90 8.20 21.08
N SER A 269 -3.52 7.11 21.55
CA SER A 269 -4.64 7.15 22.48
C SER A 269 -4.51 5.99 23.46
N ASN A 270 -4.60 6.27 24.76
CA ASN A 270 -4.51 5.28 25.84
C ASN A 270 -3.27 4.36 25.78
N GLY A 271 -2.10 4.87 25.37
CA GLY A 271 -0.88 4.07 25.28
C GLY A 271 -0.71 3.27 23.98
N GLU A 272 -1.70 3.31 23.09
CA GLU A 272 -1.71 2.61 21.81
C GLU A 272 -1.71 3.58 20.62
N TRP A 273 -1.25 3.11 19.46
CA TRP A 273 -1.07 3.92 18.27
C TRP A 273 -2.03 3.49 17.16
N TYR A 274 -2.63 4.47 16.50
CA TYR A 274 -3.65 4.28 15.49
C TYR A 274 -3.43 5.22 14.30
N ILE A 275 -3.95 4.84 13.14
CA ILE A 275 -3.93 5.66 11.93
C ILE A 275 -5.18 6.52 11.92
N PHE A 276 -4.97 7.84 11.95
CA PHE A 276 -6.05 8.76 11.68
C PHE A 276 -6.29 8.82 10.20
N ASN A 277 -7.55 8.64 9.84
CA ASN A 277 -8.05 8.75 8.49
C ASN A 277 -7.34 7.77 7.53
N PRO A 278 -7.79 6.50 7.46
CA PRO A 278 -7.24 5.50 6.54
C PRO A 278 -7.48 5.84 5.06
N TYR A 279 -8.12 6.97 4.72
CA TYR A 279 -8.28 7.48 3.36
C TYR A 279 -6.98 8.01 2.72
N ILE A 280 -5.81 7.63 3.25
CA ILE A 280 -4.45 7.93 2.76
C ILE A 280 -4.34 7.75 1.22
N ILE A 281 -5.12 6.82 0.66
CA ILE A 281 -5.02 6.43 -0.74
C ILE A 281 -5.95 7.29 -1.65
N ARG A 282 -6.82 8.21 -1.14
CA ARG A 282 -7.61 9.13 -2.02
C ARG A 282 -6.90 10.44 -2.22
N TYR A 283 -6.49 10.71 -3.45
CA TYR A 283 -6.08 12.07 -3.82
C TYR A 283 -7.21 13.12 -3.64
N TYR A 284 -8.46 12.79 -4.01
CA TYR A 284 -9.60 13.73 -3.95
C TYR A 284 -10.24 13.98 -2.57
N TYR A 285 -10.02 13.12 -1.56
CA TYR A 285 -10.68 13.24 -0.24
C TYR A 285 -9.73 13.00 0.94
N SER A 286 -8.45 12.63 0.71
CA SER A 286 -7.50 12.87 1.78
C SER A 286 -7.47 14.37 1.96
N GLY A 287 -7.17 15.18 0.94
CA GLY A 287 -7.12 16.66 1.07
C GLY A 287 -6.10 17.16 2.12
N TRP A 288 -5.66 16.27 3.00
CA TRP A 288 -4.71 16.41 4.07
C TRP A 288 -3.33 16.54 3.46
N THR A 289 -2.66 17.63 3.83
CA THR A 289 -1.29 17.92 3.43
C THR A 289 -0.54 18.37 4.67
N ALA A 290 0.67 17.84 4.85
CA ALA A 290 1.61 18.27 5.88
C ALA A 290 2.88 18.82 5.19
N GLU A 291 3.08 20.14 5.27
CA GLU A 291 4.17 20.88 4.58
C GLU A 291 5.19 21.44 5.57
#